data_AF-A0A327X6K0-F1
#
_entry.id   AF-A0A327X6K0-F1
#
_cell.length_a   1.000
_cell.length_b   1.000
_cell.length_c   1.000
_cell.angle_alpha   90.00
_cell.angle_beta   90.00
_cell.angle_gamma   90.00
#
_symmetry.space_group_name_H-M   'P 1'
#
loop_
_entity.id
_entity.type
_entity.pdbx_description
1 polymer ?
#
loop_
_entity_poly.entity_id
_entity_poly.type
_entity_poly.pdbx_seq_one_letter_code
_entity_poly.pdbx_strand_id
1 'polypeptide(L)'
;MKRYLIGLWAVLLLTQGCRTPRNHYQLVYRNDAGGYQVQKPDVRAVKVHWHPYQVQVTTDSGQKKTAPTEQLWGYQQTNGTLYRLYLGNTYEVVEEKTLTLYRQSEFGEGATEHYFFSVTPDEPVLSLNRRNLEAAFAKYPCMQEMIQQTSARTWLKTRQHHNRLIEAYEHCRQQTGVQQLSTAH
;
A
#
# COMPACT_ATOMS: atom_id res chain seq x y z
N MET A 1 36.17 57.39 2.15
CA MET A 1 36.21 55.99 2.66
C MET A 1 34.85 55.64 3.26
N LYS A 2 34.37 54.40 3.09
CA LYS A 2 33.08 53.81 3.54
C LYS A 2 31.86 53.99 2.61
N ARG A 3 31.88 53.32 1.43
CA ARG A 3 30.68 53.05 0.59
C ARG A 3 30.73 51.68 -0.11
N TYR A 4 31.23 50.64 0.56
CA TYR A 4 31.30 49.28 -0.02
C TYR A 4 30.96 48.19 1.01
N LEU A 5 29.84 48.31 1.71
CA LEU A 5 29.45 47.29 2.71
C LEU A 5 27.99 46.84 2.65
N ILE A 6 27.25 47.22 1.60
CA ILE A 6 25.83 46.87 1.45
C ILE A 6 25.60 45.85 0.32
N GLY A 7 26.57 45.64 -0.59
CA GLY A 7 26.43 44.73 -1.72
C GLY A 7 26.60 43.23 -1.41
N LEU A 8 27.15 42.87 -0.24
CA LEU A 8 27.53 41.49 0.08
C LEU A 8 26.42 40.66 0.74
N TRP A 9 25.36 41.29 1.25
CA TRP A 9 24.23 40.56 1.87
C TRP A 9 23.18 40.09 0.87
N ALA A 10 23.05 40.74 -0.30
CA ALA A 10 22.06 40.36 -1.31
C ALA A 10 22.41 39.07 -2.08
N VAL A 11 23.71 38.70 -2.14
CA VAL A 11 24.16 37.50 -2.87
C VAL A 11 24.00 36.22 -2.02
N LEU A 12 23.98 36.33 -0.69
CA LEU A 12 23.82 35.17 0.21
C LEU A 12 22.36 34.67 0.31
N LEU A 13 21.36 35.51 0.00
CA LEU A 13 19.95 35.14 0.08
C LEU A 13 19.43 34.36 -1.16
N LEU A 14 20.16 34.39 -2.28
CA LEU A 14 19.78 33.67 -3.51
C LEU A 14 20.29 32.22 -3.58
N THR A 15 21.04 31.76 -2.57
CA THR A 15 21.58 30.38 -2.51
C THR A 15 20.78 29.45 -1.59
N GLN A 16 19.62 29.89 -1.07
CA GLN A 16 18.64 28.97 -0.51
C GLN A 16 17.95 28.23 -1.68
N GLY A 17 18.75 27.38 -2.34
CA GLY A 17 18.31 26.50 -3.39
C GLY A 17 17.11 25.71 -2.91
N CYS A 18 16.11 25.60 -3.78
CA CYS A 18 14.97 24.73 -3.62
C CYS A 18 15.45 23.33 -3.27
N ARG A 19 15.48 22.99 -1.98
CA ARG A 19 15.63 21.61 -1.54
C ARG A 19 14.30 20.96 -1.89
N THR A 20 14.25 20.33 -3.06
CA THR A 20 13.14 19.47 -3.44
C THR A 20 12.95 18.48 -2.31
N PRO A 21 11.74 18.34 -1.73
CA PRO A 21 11.50 17.36 -0.69
C PRO A 21 11.92 15.99 -1.21
N ARG A 22 12.94 15.39 -0.59
CA ARG A 22 13.36 14.03 -0.91
C ARG A 22 12.36 13.09 -0.25
N ASN A 23 11.78 12.20 -1.03
CA ASN A 23 10.96 11.14 -0.47
C ASN A 23 11.88 10.21 0.34
N HIS A 24 11.54 10.04 1.62
CA HIS A 24 12.18 9.06 2.49
C HIS A 24 11.21 7.90 2.72
N TYR A 25 11.79 6.73 2.94
CA TYR A 25 11.09 5.47 3.06
C TYR A 25 11.53 4.72 4.31
N GLN A 26 10.61 3.93 4.85
CA GLN A 26 10.80 3.02 5.96
C GLN A 26 10.48 1.62 5.47
N LEU A 27 11.36 0.66 5.74
CA LEU A 27 11.07 -0.74 5.42
C LEU A 27 10.07 -1.30 6.43
N VAL A 28 9.12 -2.08 5.91
CA VAL A 28 8.05 -2.68 6.70
C VAL A 28 8.21 -4.19 6.65
N TYR A 29 8.46 -4.78 7.81
CA TYR A 29 8.63 -6.23 7.99
C TYR A 29 7.41 -6.81 8.68
N ARG A 30 7.11 -8.09 8.40
CA ARG A 30 6.17 -8.86 9.21
C ARG A 30 6.84 -9.27 10.50
N ASN A 31 6.08 -9.24 11.60
CA ASN A 31 6.45 -9.94 12.82
C ASN A 31 5.69 -11.26 12.93
N ASP A 32 6.15 -12.14 13.82
CA ASP A 32 5.57 -13.48 14.02
C ASP A 32 4.12 -13.45 14.55
N ALA A 33 3.67 -12.31 15.07
CA ALA A 33 2.30 -12.10 15.56
C ALA A 33 1.34 -11.55 14.50
N GLY A 34 1.77 -11.46 13.23
CA GLY A 34 0.97 -10.96 12.10
C GLY A 34 0.90 -9.43 11.97
N GLY A 35 1.57 -8.70 12.87
CA GLY A 35 1.70 -7.25 12.83
C GLY A 35 2.86 -6.75 11.96
N TYR A 36 3.00 -5.42 11.90
CA TYR A 36 4.10 -4.75 11.21
C TYR A 36 5.19 -4.30 12.17
N GLN A 37 6.44 -4.44 11.73
CA GLN A 37 7.58 -3.73 12.29
C GLN A 37 8.12 -2.74 11.25
N VAL A 38 7.93 -1.45 11.54
CA VAL A 38 8.42 -0.36 10.70
C VAL A 38 9.81 0.06 11.17
N GLN A 39 10.78 0.07 10.27
CA GLN A 39 12.14 0.52 10.57
C GLN A 39 12.26 2.06 10.57
N LYS A 40 13.37 2.56 11.10
CA LYS A 40 13.68 3.99 11.03
C LYS A 40 13.75 4.45 9.56
N PRO A 41 13.38 5.71 9.25
CA PRO A 41 13.46 6.22 7.90
C PRO A 41 14.93 6.47 7.54
N ASP A 42 15.59 5.46 6.98
CA ASP A 42 17.00 5.50 6.57
C ASP A 42 17.18 5.19 5.07
N VAL A 43 16.07 5.02 4.34
CA VAL A 43 16.02 4.66 2.91
C VAL A 43 15.52 5.85 2.08
N ARG A 44 16.24 6.16 0.99
CA ARG A 44 15.84 7.18 0.00
C ARG A 44 15.26 6.60 -1.30
N ALA A 45 15.43 5.30 -1.53
CA ALA A 45 14.87 4.63 -2.70
C ALA A 45 14.74 3.11 -2.47
N VAL A 46 13.65 2.53 -3.00
CA VAL A 46 13.41 1.08 -3.04
C VAL A 46 13.26 0.68 -4.51
N LYS A 47 14.00 -0.34 -4.95
CA LYS A 47 13.94 -0.89 -6.30
C LYS A 47 13.68 -2.38 -6.23
N VAL A 48 12.60 -2.82 -6.86
CA VAL A 48 12.20 -4.22 -6.95
C VAL A 48 12.64 -4.77 -8.30
N HIS A 49 13.21 -5.97 -8.30
CA HIS A 49 13.45 -6.74 -9.53
C HIS A 49 12.64 -8.03 -9.44
N TRP A 50 12.01 -8.42 -10.55
CA TRP A 50 11.13 -9.58 -10.60
C TRP A 50 11.91 -10.90 -10.81
N HIS A 51 13.06 -10.89 -11.49
CA HIS A 51 13.86 -12.09 -11.74
C HIS A 51 15.39 -11.86 -11.68
N PRO A 52 16.10 -12.54 -10.76
CA PRO A 52 15.55 -13.20 -9.57
C PRO A 52 14.80 -12.17 -8.71
N TYR A 53 13.80 -12.61 -7.92
CA TYR A 53 13.09 -11.69 -7.04
C TYR A 53 14.04 -11.11 -5.99
N GLN A 54 14.30 -9.81 -6.08
CA GLN A 54 15.20 -9.11 -5.16
C GLN A 54 14.72 -7.68 -4.92
N VAL A 55 14.91 -7.22 -3.69
CA VAL A 55 14.61 -5.84 -3.30
C VAL A 55 15.91 -5.14 -2.93
N GLN A 56 16.27 -4.15 -3.74
CA GLN A 56 17.43 -3.31 -3.49
C GLN A 56 16.98 -1.99 -2.86
N VAL A 57 17.59 -1.63 -1.75
CA VAL A 57 17.35 -0.37 -1.04
C VAL A 57 18.57 0.52 -1.17
N THR A 58 18.35 1.81 -1.31
CA THR A 58 19.42 2.81 -1.25
C THR A 58 19.21 3.63 0.02
N THR A 59 20.19 3.64 0.91
CA THR A 59 20.13 4.41 2.15
C THR A 59 20.26 5.91 1.89
N ASP A 60 19.99 6.73 2.90
CA ASP A 60 20.19 8.18 2.83
C ASP A 60 21.65 8.55 2.55
N SER A 61 22.61 7.75 3.04
CA SER A 61 24.04 7.88 2.73
C SER A 61 24.39 7.48 1.29
N GLY A 62 23.44 6.93 0.53
CA GLY A 62 23.62 6.46 -0.84
C GLY A 62 24.14 5.03 -0.97
N GLN A 63 24.31 4.31 0.13
CA GLN A 63 24.72 2.91 0.11
C GLN A 63 23.59 2.04 -0.43
N LYS A 64 23.90 1.16 -1.38
CA LYS A 64 22.96 0.16 -1.89
C LYS A 64 23.09 -1.13 -1.08
N LYS A 65 21.96 -1.69 -0.64
CA LYS A 65 21.88 -2.98 0.06
C LYS A 65 20.74 -3.82 -0.51
N THR A 66 20.85 -5.13 -0.42
CA THR A 66 19.73 -6.04 -0.70
C THR A 66 19.00 -6.31 0.60
N ALA A 67 17.67 -6.11 0.61
CA ALA A 67 16.83 -6.42 1.74
C ALA A 67 16.39 -7.89 1.70
N PRO A 68 16.29 -8.58 2.85
CA PRO A 68 15.86 -9.97 2.89
C PRO A 68 14.37 -10.07 2.55
N THR A 69 14.06 -10.66 1.40
CA THR A 69 12.70 -10.68 0.83
C THR A 69 11.72 -11.61 1.56
N GLU A 70 12.21 -12.55 2.37
CA GLU A 70 11.37 -13.51 3.10
C GLU A 70 10.54 -12.85 4.21
N GLN A 71 11.09 -11.82 4.86
CA GLN A 71 10.44 -11.09 5.96
C GLN A 71 9.96 -9.70 5.55
N LEU A 72 10.46 -9.19 4.41
CA LEU A 72 10.11 -7.88 3.92
C LEU A 72 8.72 -7.91 3.29
N TRP A 73 7.78 -7.25 3.95
CA TRP A 73 6.40 -7.13 3.45
C TRP A 73 6.24 -5.96 2.50
N GLY A 74 6.93 -4.85 2.78
CA GLY A 74 6.65 -3.60 2.10
C GLY A 74 7.60 -2.47 2.48
N TYR A 75 7.21 -1.27 2.08
CA TYR A 75 7.82 -0.04 2.54
C TYR A 75 6.79 1.07 2.69
N GLN A 76 7.05 2.01 3.57
CA GLN A 76 6.18 3.14 3.85
C GLN A 76 6.92 4.44 3.51
N GLN A 77 6.26 5.35 2.81
CA GLN A 77 6.74 6.72 2.64
C GLN A 77 6.54 7.52 3.93
N THR A 78 7.36 8.55 4.15
CA THR A 78 7.24 9.42 5.34
C THR A 78 5.92 10.19 5.44
N ASN A 79 5.16 10.30 4.35
CA ASN A 79 3.79 10.86 4.35
C ASN A 79 2.73 9.85 4.82
N GLY A 80 3.13 8.62 5.16
CA GLY A 80 2.24 7.55 5.60
C GLY A 80 1.81 6.57 4.49
N THR A 81 2.04 6.87 3.21
CA THR A 81 1.64 5.99 2.11
C THR A 81 2.39 4.67 2.19
N LEU A 82 1.63 3.58 2.29
CA LEU A 82 2.15 2.23 2.48
C LEU A 82 2.15 1.47 1.14
N TYR A 83 3.22 0.72 0.89
CA TYR A 83 3.38 -0.10 -0.31
C TYR A 83 3.68 -1.54 0.07
N ARG A 84 2.91 -2.49 -0.46
CA ARG A 84 3.17 -3.92 -0.36
C ARG A 84 4.07 -4.36 -1.51
N LEU A 85 5.08 -5.15 -1.18
CA LEU A 85 5.95 -5.85 -2.13
C LEU A 85 5.46 -7.29 -2.27
N TYR A 86 5.14 -7.70 -3.50
CA TYR A 86 4.64 -9.05 -3.74
C TYR A 86 5.02 -9.55 -5.14
N LEU A 87 5.72 -10.67 -5.19
CA LEU A 87 6.14 -11.36 -6.43
C LEU A 87 6.73 -10.41 -7.50
N GLY A 88 7.66 -9.54 -7.10
CA GLY A 88 8.33 -8.62 -8.02
C GLY A 88 7.56 -7.35 -8.36
N ASN A 89 6.36 -7.16 -7.80
CA ASN A 89 5.52 -5.99 -8.01
C ASN A 89 5.41 -5.13 -6.74
N THR A 90 5.09 -3.86 -6.96
CA THR A 90 4.82 -2.87 -5.91
C THR A 90 3.37 -2.44 -5.99
N TYR A 91 2.67 -2.54 -4.87
CA TYR A 91 1.25 -2.20 -4.76
C TYR A 91 1.07 -1.13 -3.69
N GLU A 92 0.46 0.00 -4.02
CA GLU A 92 0.04 0.99 -3.02
C GLU A 92 -1.14 0.43 -2.22
N VAL A 93 -1.06 0.50 -0.90
CA VAL A 93 -2.15 0.10 0.00
C VAL A 93 -3.15 1.24 0.09
N VAL A 94 -4.34 1.02 -0.47
CA VAL A 94 -5.43 2.01 -0.48
C VAL A 94 -6.18 1.97 0.84
N GLU A 95 -6.50 0.77 1.32
CA GLU A 95 -7.18 0.56 2.59
C GLU A 95 -6.84 -0.82 3.14
N GLU A 96 -6.52 -0.90 4.43
CA GLU A 96 -6.20 -2.15 5.12
C GLU A 96 -7.09 -2.31 6.36
N LYS A 97 -7.98 -3.29 6.31
CA LYS A 97 -8.91 -3.65 7.39
C LYS A 97 -9.02 -5.17 7.47
N THR A 98 -10.24 -5.70 7.54
CA THR A 98 -10.51 -7.14 7.43
C THR A 98 -10.17 -7.71 6.06
N LEU A 99 -10.08 -6.87 5.02
CA LEU A 99 -9.45 -7.16 3.74
C LEU A 99 -8.53 -5.99 3.37
N THR A 100 -7.59 -6.21 2.45
CA THR A 100 -6.69 -5.16 1.96
C THR A 100 -6.97 -4.85 0.52
N LEU A 101 -7.14 -3.57 0.20
CA LEU A 101 -7.27 -3.05 -1.15
C LEU A 101 -5.96 -2.40 -1.58
N TYR A 102 -5.60 -2.66 -2.82
CA TYR A 102 -4.39 -2.12 -3.42
C TYR A 102 -4.66 -1.41 -4.74
N ARG A 103 -3.75 -0.51 -5.09
CA ARG A 103 -3.67 0.15 -6.38
C ARG A 103 -2.26 -0.02 -6.97
N GLN A 104 -2.22 -0.21 -8.28
CA GLN A 104 -1.01 -0.09 -9.09
C GLN A 104 -1.29 0.91 -10.21
N SER A 105 -0.47 1.94 -10.30
CA SER A 105 -0.56 2.94 -11.37
C SER A 105 0.52 2.69 -12.40
N GLU A 106 0.15 2.64 -13.67
CA GLU A 106 1.12 2.63 -14.76
C GLU A 106 1.55 4.07 -15.09
N PHE A 107 2.84 4.27 -15.38
CA PHE A 107 3.37 5.57 -15.79
C PHE A 107 3.40 5.66 -17.32
N GLY A 108 2.93 6.78 -17.90
CA GLY A 108 2.97 7.04 -19.34
C GLY A 108 1.75 7.82 -19.86
N GLU A 109 1.75 8.18 -21.14
CA GLU A 109 0.55 8.68 -21.82
C GLU A 109 -0.51 7.56 -21.85
N GLY A 110 -1.59 7.72 -21.08
CA GLY A 110 -2.62 6.70 -20.90
C GLY A 110 -2.60 5.98 -19.55
N ALA A 111 -1.96 6.55 -18.52
CA ALA A 111 -1.95 6.02 -17.16
C ALA A 111 -3.32 5.49 -16.71
N THR A 112 -3.41 4.18 -16.51
CA THR A 112 -4.58 3.53 -15.93
C THR A 112 -4.26 3.03 -14.53
N GLU A 113 -5.25 3.10 -13.64
CA GLU A 113 -5.15 2.53 -12.31
C GLU A 113 -5.72 1.11 -12.34
N HIS A 114 -4.91 0.16 -11.88
CA HIS A 114 -5.34 -1.21 -11.66
C HIS A 114 -5.55 -1.44 -10.16
N TYR A 115 -6.70 -2.02 -9.82
CA TYR A 115 -7.05 -2.32 -8.44
C TYR A 115 -6.90 -3.81 -8.16
N PHE A 116 -6.44 -4.11 -6.96
CA PHE A 116 -6.21 -5.47 -6.47
C PHE A 116 -6.72 -5.60 -5.05
N PHE A 117 -6.83 -6.83 -4.56
CA PHE A 117 -7.19 -7.11 -3.18
C PHE A 117 -6.49 -8.36 -2.66
N SER A 118 -6.44 -8.50 -1.34
CA SER A 118 -6.19 -9.76 -0.66
C SER A 118 -7.17 -9.89 0.51
N VAL A 119 -7.66 -11.11 0.80
CA VAL A 119 -8.62 -11.30 1.90
C VAL A 119 -7.95 -11.05 3.24
N THR A 120 -6.67 -11.39 3.35
CA THR A 120 -5.82 -10.94 4.47
C THR A 120 -4.54 -10.30 3.94
N PRO A 121 -3.82 -9.51 4.77
CA PRO A 121 -2.58 -8.88 4.34
C PRO A 121 -1.43 -9.85 3.95
N ASP A 122 -1.54 -11.14 4.28
CA ASP A 122 -0.56 -12.19 3.98
C ASP A 122 -0.98 -13.10 2.82
N GLU A 123 -2.25 -13.04 2.42
CA GLU A 123 -2.76 -13.79 1.28
C GLU A 123 -2.31 -13.22 -0.06
N PRO A 124 -2.41 -14.03 -1.14
CA PRO A 124 -2.08 -13.58 -2.49
C PRO A 124 -2.80 -12.29 -2.89
N VAL A 125 -2.07 -11.42 -3.60
CA VAL A 125 -2.66 -10.22 -4.23
C VAL A 125 -3.35 -10.63 -5.53
N LEU A 126 -4.65 -10.42 -5.61
CA LEU A 126 -5.49 -10.78 -6.75
C LEU A 126 -6.04 -9.53 -7.43
N SER A 127 -6.11 -9.53 -8.77
CA SER A 127 -6.78 -8.44 -9.48
C SER A 127 -8.23 -8.30 -9.03
N LEU A 128 -8.68 -7.07 -8.83
CA LEU A 128 -10.05 -6.78 -8.40
C LEU A 128 -11.02 -6.93 -9.58
N ASN A 129 -11.49 -8.14 -9.78
CA ASN A 129 -12.50 -8.48 -10.77
C ASN A 129 -13.51 -9.48 -10.19
N ARG A 130 -14.66 -9.62 -10.87
CA ARG A 130 -15.76 -10.48 -10.40
C ARG A 130 -15.32 -11.91 -10.13
N ARG A 131 -14.61 -12.52 -11.10
CA ARG A 131 -14.15 -13.91 -11.02
C ARG A 131 -13.29 -14.16 -9.78
N ASN A 132 -12.33 -13.28 -9.51
CA ASN A 132 -11.44 -13.40 -8.35
C ASN A 132 -12.19 -13.19 -7.04
N LEU A 133 -13.14 -12.24 -6.99
CA LEU A 133 -13.99 -12.02 -5.82
C LEU A 133 -14.89 -13.23 -5.52
N GLU A 134 -15.56 -13.77 -6.54
CA GLU A 134 -16.40 -14.97 -6.40
C GLU A 134 -15.60 -16.15 -5.89
N ALA A 135 -14.38 -16.36 -6.44
CA ALA A 135 -13.49 -17.43 -5.99
C ALA A 135 -13.01 -17.22 -4.54
N ALA A 136 -12.54 -16.01 -4.19
CA ALA A 136 -12.02 -15.70 -2.86
C ALA A 136 -13.10 -15.80 -1.77
N PHE A 137 -14.34 -15.41 -2.10
CA PHE A 137 -15.45 -15.39 -1.15
C PHE A 137 -16.45 -16.55 -1.35
N ALA A 138 -16.05 -17.65 -1.99
CA ALA A 138 -16.94 -18.78 -2.30
C ALA A 138 -17.64 -19.38 -1.07
N LYS A 139 -17.03 -19.25 0.10
CA LYS A 139 -17.56 -19.74 1.39
C LYS A 139 -18.51 -18.75 2.10
N TYR A 140 -18.74 -17.58 1.54
CA TYR A 140 -19.54 -16.50 2.15
C TYR A 140 -20.74 -16.16 1.26
N PRO A 141 -21.90 -16.84 1.42
CA PRO A 141 -23.08 -16.60 0.59
C PRO A 141 -23.52 -15.14 0.53
N CYS A 142 -23.46 -14.44 1.68
CA CYS A 142 -23.72 -12.99 1.77
C CYS A 142 -22.83 -12.16 0.84
N MET A 143 -21.54 -12.52 0.72
CA MET A 143 -20.63 -11.84 -0.22
C MET A 143 -20.93 -12.18 -1.67
N GLN A 144 -21.27 -13.44 -1.96
CA GLN A 144 -21.64 -13.88 -3.31
C GLN A 144 -22.83 -13.08 -3.83
N GLU A 145 -23.86 -12.92 -3.03
CA GLU A 145 -25.04 -12.12 -3.38
C GLU A 145 -24.66 -10.66 -3.68
N MET A 146 -23.86 -10.03 -2.81
CA MET A 146 -23.39 -8.66 -3.02
C MET A 146 -22.58 -8.51 -4.32
N ILE A 147 -21.68 -9.46 -4.61
CA ILE A 147 -20.83 -9.43 -5.82
C ILE A 147 -21.68 -9.55 -7.09
N GLN A 148 -22.72 -10.37 -7.07
CA GLN A 148 -23.64 -10.55 -8.20
C GLN A 148 -24.47 -9.29 -8.46
N GLN A 149 -24.96 -8.65 -7.39
CA GLN A 149 -25.81 -7.46 -7.46
C GLN A 149 -25.03 -6.16 -7.71
N THR A 150 -23.71 -6.16 -7.54
CA THR A 150 -22.88 -4.96 -7.59
C THR A 150 -21.97 -4.94 -8.83
N SER A 151 -21.89 -3.79 -9.51
CA SER A 151 -20.96 -3.59 -10.62
C SER A 151 -19.54 -3.32 -10.14
N ALA A 152 -18.53 -3.63 -10.96
CA ALA A 152 -17.13 -3.48 -10.58
C ALA A 152 -16.76 -2.05 -10.12
N ARG A 153 -17.33 -1.03 -10.77
CA ARG A 153 -17.14 0.39 -10.41
C ARG A 153 -17.67 0.75 -9.02
N THR A 154 -18.57 -0.07 -8.47
CA THR A 154 -19.24 0.22 -7.21
C THR A 154 -18.51 -0.39 -6.01
N TRP A 155 -17.64 -1.38 -6.20
CA TRP A 155 -16.86 -1.99 -5.11
C TRP A 155 -15.86 -1.01 -4.48
N LEU A 156 -15.31 -0.11 -5.29
CA LEU A 156 -14.36 0.94 -4.88
C LEU A 156 -15.05 2.25 -4.47
N LYS A 157 -16.39 2.32 -4.50
CA LYS A 157 -17.09 3.51 -4.03
C LYS A 157 -16.92 3.60 -2.52
N THR A 158 -16.54 4.79 -2.07
CA THR A 158 -16.47 5.08 -0.65
C THR A 158 -17.81 5.57 -0.12
N ARG A 159 -18.23 5.05 1.03
CA ARG A 159 -19.23 5.67 1.91
C ARG A 159 -18.53 5.97 3.21
N GLN A 160 -18.72 7.17 3.76
CA GLN A 160 -18.14 7.54 5.05
C GLN A 160 -16.64 7.22 5.18
N HIS A 161 -15.87 7.42 4.11
CA HIS A 161 -14.42 7.16 4.00
C HIS A 161 -13.97 5.69 3.87
N HIS A 162 -14.89 4.72 3.82
CA HIS A 162 -14.56 3.30 3.67
C HIS A 162 -15.02 2.74 2.32
N ASN A 163 -14.22 1.85 1.74
CA ASN A 163 -14.59 1.16 0.50
C ASN A 163 -15.75 0.18 0.74
N ARG A 164 -16.77 0.25 -0.12
CA ARG A 164 -17.98 -0.59 -0.01
C ARG A 164 -17.68 -2.09 0.03
N LEU A 165 -16.65 -2.55 -0.68
CA LEU A 165 -16.25 -3.97 -0.63
C LEU A 165 -15.81 -4.38 0.78
N ILE A 166 -15.10 -3.51 1.49
CA ILE A 166 -14.65 -3.74 2.86
C ILE A 166 -15.83 -3.76 3.81
N GLU A 167 -16.70 -2.76 3.74
CA GLU A 167 -17.91 -2.68 4.56
C GLU A 167 -18.80 -3.93 4.39
N ALA A 168 -19.01 -4.36 3.14
CA ALA A 168 -19.79 -5.55 2.84
C ALA A 168 -19.17 -6.81 3.45
N TYR A 169 -17.85 -6.96 3.36
CA TYR A 169 -17.16 -8.10 3.93
C TYR A 169 -17.25 -8.13 5.46
N GLU A 170 -17.05 -6.98 6.12
CA GLU A 170 -17.19 -6.86 7.57
C GLU A 170 -18.60 -7.23 8.03
N HIS A 171 -19.62 -6.73 7.34
CA HIS A 171 -21.01 -7.06 7.62
C HIS A 171 -21.29 -8.55 7.46
N CYS A 172 -20.87 -9.16 6.35
CA CYS A 172 -21.08 -10.59 6.10
C CYS A 172 -20.35 -11.49 7.11
N ARG A 173 -19.14 -11.09 7.55
CA ARG A 173 -18.40 -11.82 8.60
C ARG A 173 -19.13 -11.79 9.94
N GLN A 174 -19.69 -10.65 10.32
CA GLN A 174 -20.44 -10.53 11.56
C GLN A 174 -21.69 -11.41 11.55
N GLN A 175 -22.43 -11.47 10.44
CA GLN A 175 -23.60 -12.34 10.31
C GLN A 175 -23.24 -13.84 10.43
N THR A 176 -22.14 -14.25 9.83
CA THR A 176 -21.67 -15.65 9.88
C THR A 176 -21.28 -16.06 11.31
N GLY A 177 -20.64 -15.16 12.07
CA GLY A 177 -20.30 -15.39 13.47
C GLY A 177 -21.52 -15.50 14.39
N VAL A 178 -22.59 -14.75 14.11
CA VAL A 178 -23.85 -14.80 14.88
C VAL A 178 -24.64 -16.09 14.57
N GLN A 179 -24.64 -16.57 13.31
CA GLN A 179 -25.32 -17.82 12.94
C GLN A 179 -24.68 -19.08 13.56
N GLN A 180 -23.37 -19.07 13.81
CA GLN A 180 -22.69 -20.19 14.49
C GLN A 180 -23.00 -20.25 16.00
N LEU A 181 -23.28 -19.13 16.65
CA LEU A 181 -23.70 -19.10 18.06
C LEU A 181 -25.16 -19.55 18.24
N SER A 182 -26.03 -19.28 17.26
CA SER A 182 -27.45 -19.65 17.32
C SER A 182 -27.73 -21.12 16.99
N THR A 183 -26.79 -21.85 16.41
CA THR A 183 -26.93 -23.28 16.04
C THR A 183 -26.31 -24.23 17.07
N ALA A 184 -25.71 -23.70 18.12
CA ALA A 184 -25.10 -24.45 19.23
C ALA A 184 -26.01 -24.57 20.47
N HIS A 185 -27.31 -24.27 20.34
CA HIS A 185 -28.31 -24.37 21.40
C HIS A 185 -29.45 -25.32 21.02
#